data_AF-A0A8T7BBS7-F1
#
_entry.id   AF-A0A8T7BBS7-F1
#
_cell.length_a   1.000
_cell.length_b   1.000
_cell.length_c   1.000
_cell.angle_alpha   90.00
_cell.angle_beta   90.00
_cell.angle_gamma   90.00
#
_symmetry.space_group_name_H-M   'P 1'
#
loop_
_entity.id
_entity.type
_entity.pdbx_description
1 polymer ?
#
loop_
_entity_poly.entity_id
_entity_poly.type
_entity_poly.pdbx_seq_one_letter_code
_entity_poly.pdbx_strand_id
1 'polypeptide(L)'
;TETDNTGASVNYTGLTATSGSFGGTVVLSAAETITLGGGDEAKIGYSAGQVFAVDSTTLLSVTIDTVDSANDAIQRIDSALTSVSTYRSALGAIQNRFESTIVNLQTVSENLSASRSRIQDADFAAETAQLTKSQILQQAGIAVLSQANAVPQAVLGLLQ
;
A
#
# COMPACT_ATOMS: atom_id res chain seq x y z
N THR A 1 1.54 -10.37 7.50
CA THR A 1 2.20 -9.92 8.74
C THR A 1 3.32 -10.88 8.96
N GLU A 2 4.42 -10.66 8.23
CA GLU A 2 5.55 -11.57 8.20
C GLU A 2 6.58 -11.01 9.16
N THR A 3 6.74 -11.70 10.28
CA THR A 3 7.75 -11.40 11.31
C THR A 3 9.11 -11.68 10.70
N ASP A 4 9.82 -10.62 10.35
CA ASP A 4 11.23 -10.67 9.95
C ASP A 4 12.04 -11.11 11.19
N ASN A 5 12.39 -12.40 11.21
CA ASN A 5 13.30 -12.99 12.18
C ASN A 5 14.67 -13.13 11.51
N THR A 6 15.36 -12.01 11.32
CA THR A 6 16.74 -11.95 10.81
C THR A 6 17.77 -11.87 11.92
N GLY A 7 17.47 -12.40 13.10
CA GLY A 7 18.51 -12.72 14.09
C GLY A 7 19.30 -13.95 13.64
N ALA A 8 20.26 -13.77 12.72
CA ALA A 8 21.22 -14.82 12.39
C ALA A 8 22.07 -15.15 13.63
N SER A 9 21.66 -16.15 14.41
CA SER A 9 22.46 -16.71 15.50
C SER A 9 23.65 -17.48 14.91
N VAL A 10 24.77 -16.79 14.73
CA VAL A 10 26.03 -17.43 14.37
C VAL A 10 26.66 -17.97 15.66
N ASN A 11 26.46 -19.26 15.93
CA ASN A 11 27.13 -19.96 17.03
C ASN A 11 28.60 -20.20 16.65
N TYR A 12 29.48 -19.25 16.97
CA TYR A 12 30.92 -19.50 16.94
C TYR A 12 31.28 -20.47 18.07
N THR A 13 31.29 -21.77 17.76
CA THR A 13 31.80 -22.81 18.65
C THR A 13 33.33 -22.78 18.58
N GLY A 14 33.95 -21.81 19.27
CA GLY A 14 35.39 -21.61 19.18
C GLY A 14 36.02 -20.83 20.33
N LEU A 15 35.28 -19.94 20.99
CA LEU A 15 35.78 -19.24 22.18
C LEU A 15 35.40 -20.03 23.43
N THR A 16 36.19 -21.05 23.76
CA THR A 16 36.06 -21.75 25.05
C THR A 16 36.78 -20.91 26.10
N ALA A 17 36.02 -20.23 26.97
CA ALA A 17 36.57 -19.62 28.18
C ALA A 17 36.99 -20.73 29.16
N THR A 18 38.16 -21.32 28.93
CA THR A 18 38.86 -22.13 29.94
C THR A 18 39.16 -21.23 31.12
N SER A 19 38.99 -21.72 32.35
CA SER A 19 39.27 -20.99 33.58
C SER A 19 40.73 -20.46 33.59
N GLY A 20 40.89 -19.19 33.22
CA GLY A 20 42.16 -18.49 33.09
C GLY A 20 41.96 -17.17 32.34
N SER A 21 42.65 -16.11 32.77
CA SER A 21 42.60 -14.80 32.10
C SER A 21 43.48 -14.84 30.84
N PHE A 22 42.86 -14.90 29.66
CA PHE A 22 43.55 -14.64 28.39
C PHE A 22 43.45 -13.15 28.08
N GLY A 23 44.60 -12.46 28.05
CA GLY A 23 44.65 -11.07 27.58
C GLY A 23 44.56 -11.00 26.06
N GLY A 24 43.52 -10.36 25.54
CA GLY A 24 43.30 -10.12 24.12
C GLY A 24 42.14 -9.17 23.89
N THR A 25 42.04 -8.59 22.70
CA THR A 25 40.93 -7.70 22.31
C THR A 25 39.93 -8.48 21.46
N VAL A 26 38.66 -8.47 21.88
CA VAL A 26 37.54 -8.98 21.07
C VAL A 26 36.90 -7.78 20.37
N VAL A 27 36.91 -7.77 19.04
CA VAL A 27 36.24 -6.75 18.23
C VAL A 27 34.94 -7.34 17.71
N LEU A 28 33.83 -6.71 18.07
CA LEU A 28 32.47 -7.07 17.64
C LEU A 28 32.01 -6.00 16.66
N SER A 29 31.76 -6.36 15.40
CA SER A 29 31.20 -5.47 14.38
C SER A 29 29.92 -6.08 13.81
N ALA A 30 28.86 -5.28 13.72
CA ALA A 30 27.60 -5.69 13.10
C ALA A 30 26.85 -4.50 12.53
N ALA A 31 26.04 -4.77 11.50
CA ALA A 31 25.09 -3.81 10.93
C ALA A 31 23.81 -3.67 11.77
N GLU A 32 23.57 -4.60 12.69
CA GLU A 32 22.42 -4.65 13.60
C GLU A 32 22.88 -4.83 15.05
N THR A 33 21.95 -4.67 16.00
CA THR A 33 22.23 -4.81 17.43
C THR A 33 22.76 -6.21 17.75
N ILE A 34 23.91 -6.29 18.43
CA ILE A 34 24.46 -7.56 18.91
C ILE A 34 23.95 -7.80 20.33
N THR A 35 23.34 -8.96 20.55
CA THR A 35 22.98 -9.42 21.89
C THR A 35 23.89 -10.60 22.26
N LEU A 36 24.57 -10.49 23.40
CA LEU A 36 25.28 -11.62 23.99
C LEU A 36 24.30 -12.44 24.84
N GLY A 37 24.13 -13.72 24.51
CA GLY A 37 23.30 -14.68 25.24
C GLY A 37 24.01 -16.01 25.45
N GLY A 38 23.51 -16.85 26.36
CA GLY A 38 24.10 -18.17 26.66
C GLY A 38 24.47 -18.40 28.13
N GLY A 39 24.34 -17.41 29.01
CA GLY A 39 24.46 -17.54 30.48
C GLY A 39 25.90 -17.62 31.02
N ASP A 40 26.90 -17.66 30.13
CA ASP A 40 28.33 -17.73 30.45
C ASP A 40 29.10 -16.45 30.05
N GLU A 41 28.40 -15.36 29.73
CA GLU A 41 28.98 -14.09 29.26
C GLU A 41 29.93 -13.47 30.30
N ALA A 42 29.67 -13.73 31.59
CA ALA A 42 30.52 -13.28 32.69
C ALA A 42 31.95 -13.86 32.62
N LYS A 43 32.15 -15.04 31.99
CA LYS A 43 33.46 -15.67 31.84
C LYS A 43 34.36 -14.95 30.83
N ILE A 44 33.76 -14.15 29.95
CA ILE A 44 34.46 -13.30 28.97
C ILE A 44 34.40 -11.81 29.34
N GLY A 45 33.98 -11.49 30.58
CA GLY A 45 33.99 -10.12 31.11
C GLY A 45 32.79 -9.26 30.72
N TYR A 46 31.70 -9.85 30.22
CA TYR A 46 30.47 -9.15 29.85
C TYR A 46 29.30 -9.50 30.78
N SER A 47 28.29 -8.64 30.84
CA SER A 47 27.06 -8.90 31.62
C SER A 47 26.12 -9.84 30.85
N ALA A 48 25.36 -10.66 31.58
CA ALA A 48 24.34 -11.52 30.97
C ALA A 48 23.29 -10.67 30.24
N GLY A 49 22.98 -11.01 28.98
CA GLY A 49 22.07 -10.23 28.15
C GLY A 49 22.60 -8.84 27.76
N GLN A 50 23.92 -8.62 27.82
CA GLN A 50 24.53 -7.37 27.40
C GLN A 50 24.21 -7.11 25.92
N VAL A 51 23.58 -5.96 25.69
CA VAL A 51 23.22 -5.46 24.37
C VAL A 51 24.30 -4.49 23.94
N PHE A 52 25.05 -4.83 22.89
CA PHE A 52 25.78 -3.83 22.13
C PHE A 52 24.83 -3.30 21.08
N ALA A 53 24.21 -2.16 21.38
CA ALA A 53 23.45 -1.43 20.39
C ALA A 53 24.32 -1.20 19.16
N VAL A 54 23.71 -1.18 17.96
CA VAL A 54 24.33 -0.55 16.79
C VAL A 54 24.95 0.75 17.28
N ASP A 55 26.25 0.92 17.03
CA ASP A 55 26.97 2.09 17.50
C ASP A 55 26.26 3.35 16.99
N SER A 56 25.50 3.96 17.90
CA SER A 56 24.75 5.18 17.67
C SER A 56 25.59 6.40 17.99
N THR A 57 26.89 6.23 18.25
CA THR A 57 27.81 7.36 18.26
C THR A 57 27.86 7.89 16.83
N THR A 58 27.07 8.94 16.65
CA THR A 58 26.89 9.70 15.43
C THR A 58 28.19 9.89 14.66
N LEU A 59 28.13 10.00 13.33
CA LEU A 59 29.28 10.38 12.48
C LEU A 59 30.04 11.64 12.99
N LEU A 60 29.42 12.44 13.87
CA LEU A 60 30.03 13.59 14.55
C LEU A 60 31.24 13.26 15.44
N SER A 61 31.35 12.05 16.01
CA SER A 61 32.45 11.68 16.90
C SER A 61 33.57 10.90 16.21
N VAL A 62 33.46 10.67 14.90
CA VAL A 62 34.41 9.89 14.11
C VAL A 62 35.56 10.78 13.64
N THR A 63 36.80 10.33 13.83
CA THR A 63 38.02 11.02 13.37
C THR A 63 38.77 10.18 12.33
N ILE A 64 39.57 10.82 11.48
CA ILE A 64 40.30 10.18 10.36
C ILE A 64 41.83 10.37 10.53
N ASP A 65 42.26 10.66 11.75
CA ASP A 65 43.66 11.00 12.03
C ASP A 65 44.58 9.77 12.06
N THR A 66 44.00 8.57 12.16
CA THR A 66 44.72 7.29 12.16
C THR A 66 44.13 6.32 11.15
N VAL A 67 44.90 5.31 10.74
CA VAL A 67 44.42 4.26 9.83
C VAL A 67 43.25 3.49 10.44
N ASP A 68 43.30 3.20 11.74
CA ASP A 68 42.24 2.48 12.44
C ASP A 68 40.94 3.30 12.51
N SER A 69 41.03 4.58 12.86
CA SER A 69 39.88 5.47 12.92
C SER A 69 39.27 5.75 11.53
N ALA A 70 40.09 5.78 10.48
CA ALA A 70 39.63 5.87 9.10
C ALA A 70 38.86 4.61 8.65
N ASN A 71 39.34 3.42 9.00
CA ASN A 71 38.64 2.17 8.70
C ASN A 71 37.30 2.07 9.44
N ASP A 72 37.25 2.50 10.70
CA ASP A 72 36.00 2.60 11.47
C ASP A 72 35.01 3.59 10.83
N ALA A 73 35.50 4.76 10.38
CA ALA A 73 34.69 5.74 9.66
C ALA A 73 34.03 5.16 8.40
N ILE A 74 34.78 4.39 7.60
CA ILE A 74 34.28 3.75 6.39
C ILE A 74 33.16 2.77 6.73
N GLN A 75 33.34 1.92 7.74
CA GLN A 75 32.32 0.94 8.14
C GLN A 75 31.02 1.62 8.60
N ARG A 76 31.13 2.72 9.35
CA ARG A 76 29.96 3.51 9.78
C ARG A 76 29.22 4.15 8.62
N ILE A 77 29.95 4.74 7.67
CA ILE A 77 29.37 5.34 6.46
C ILE A 77 28.67 4.26 5.62
N ASP A 78 29.27 3.08 5.47
CA ASP A 78 28.68 1.97 4.71
C ASP A 78 27.37 1.47 5.34
N SER A 79 27.33 1.34 6.67
CA SER A 79 26.10 1.01 7.40
C SER A 79 25.01 2.08 7.25
N ALA A 80 25.39 3.36 7.32
CA ALA A 80 24.48 4.48 7.10
C ALA A 80 23.94 4.51 5.65
N LEU A 81 24.80 4.25 4.66
CA LEU A 81 24.42 4.17 3.25
C LEU A 81 23.49 2.99 2.97
N THR A 82 23.77 1.82 3.56
CA THR A 82 22.88 0.67 3.51
C THR A 82 21.51 1.01 4.06
N SER A 83 21.45 1.67 5.23
CA SER A 83 20.19 2.11 5.84
C SER A 83 19.42 3.06 4.92
N VAL A 84 20.08 4.08 4.37
CA VAL A 84 19.47 5.03 3.41
C VAL A 84 18.98 4.30 2.15
N SER A 85 19.76 3.36 1.63
CA SER A 85 19.40 2.54 0.47
C SER A 85 18.13 1.72 0.74
N THR A 86 18.04 1.10 1.92
CA THR A 86 16.85 0.36 2.36
C THR A 86 15.62 1.27 2.41
N TYR A 87 15.73 2.47 3.00
CA TYR A 87 14.62 3.43 3.00
C TYR A 87 14.22 3.86 1.59
N ARG A 88 15.18 4.13 0.71
CA ARG A 88 14.90 4.48 -0.70
C ARG A 88 14.22 3.34 -1.45
N SER A 89 14.64 2.10 -1.21
CA SER A 89 14.01 0.90 -1.77
C SER A 89 12.56 0.77 -1.31
N ALA A 90 12.30 0.93 -0.02
CA ALA A 90 10.95 0.90 0.54
C ALA A 90 10.05 2.00 -0.06
N LEU A 91 10.57 3.22 -0.21
CA LEU A 91 9.85 4.32 -0.87
C LEU A 91 9.58 4.02 -2.35
N GLY A 92 10.50 3.36 -3.06
CA GLY A 92 10.29 2.89 -4.43
C GLY A 92 9.20 1.83 -4.53
N ALA A 93 9.16 0.88 -3.60
CA ALA A 93 8.09 -0.12 -3.53
C ALA A 93 6.72 0.53 -3.28
N ILE A 94 6.66 1.52 -2.39
CA ILE A 94 5.44 2.30 -2.11
C ILE A 94 4.99 3.07 -3.36
N GLN A 95 5.91 3.69 -4.10
CA GLN A 95 5.59 4.37 -5.36
C GLN A 95 4.99 3.42 -6.40
N ASN A 96 5.57 2.23 -6.58
CA ASN A 96 5.00 1.21 -7.49
C ASN A 96 3.58 0.80 -7.08
N ARG A 97 3.35 0.65 -5.78
CA ARG A 97 2.01 0.33 -5.25
C ARG A 97 1.01 1.47 -5.49
N PHE A 98 1.43 2.73 -5.32
CA PHE A 98 0.58 3.88 -5.64
C PHE A 98 0.24 3.93 -7.12
N GLU A 99 1.21 3.73 -8.00
CA GLU A 99 0.98 3.72 -9.45
C GLU A 99 -0.02 2.62 -9.85
N SER A 100 0.17 1.40 -9.35
CA SER A 100 -0.77 0.29 -9.60
C SER A 100 -2.18 0.58 -9.05
N THR A 101 -2.27 1.21 -7.88
CA THR A 101 -3.55 1.59 -7.28
C THR A 101 -4.25 2.68 -8.11
N ILE A 102 -3.50 3.67 -8.60
CA ILE A 102 -4.01 4.76 -9.44
C ILE A 102 -4.57 4.19 -10.74
N VAL A 103 -3.82 3.34 -11.44
CA VAL A 103 -4.25 2.71 -12.69
C VAL A 103 -5.54 1.90 -12.47
N ASN A 104 -5.61 1.11 -11.40
CA ASN A 104 -6.81 0.35 -11.06
C ASN A 104 -8.01 1.30 -10.78
N LEU A 105 -7.81 2.35 -9.97
CA LEU A 105 -8.86 3.33 -9.67
C LEU A 105 -9.36 4.07 -10.92
N GLN A 106 -8.48 4.40 -11.86
CA GLN A 106 -8.86 4.99 -13.14
C GLN A 106 -9.76 4.03 -13.95
N THR A 107 -9.39 2.76 -14.06
CA THR A 107 -10.22 1.74 -14.73
C THR A 107 -11.58 1.55 -14.03
N VAL A 108 -11.61 1.54 -12.70
CA VAL A 108 -12.87 1.44 -11.95
C VAL A 108 -13.74 2.67 -12.17
N SER A 109 -13.15 3.87 -12.17
CA SER A 109 -13.85 5.14 -12.43
C SER A 109 -14.47 5.17 -13.83
N GLU A 110 -13.72 4.73 -14.85
CA GLU A 110 -14.21 4.65 -16.23
C GLU A 110 -15.37 3.66 -16.38
N ASN A 111 -15.23 2.46 -15.80
CA ASN A 111 -16.30 1.45 -15.79
C ASN A 111 -17.56 1.93 -15.05
N LEU A 112 -17.38 2.63 -13.92
CA LEU A 112 -18.49 3.20 -13.16
C LEU A 112 -19.18 4.31 -13.95
N SER A 113 -18.41 5.20 -14.60
CA SER A 113 -18.94 6.26 -15.45
C SER A 113 -19.74 5.69 -16.64
N ALA A 114 -19.20 4.70 -17.34
CA ALA A 114 -19.88 4.01 -18.44
C ALA A 114 -21.16 3.29 -17.97
N SER A 115 -21.15 2.71 -16.78
CA SER A 115 -22.33 2.04 -16.20
C SER A 115 -23.39 3.05 -15.80
N ARG A 116 -23.00 4.20 -15.21
CA ARG A 116 -23.90 5.30 -14.90
C ARG A 116 -24.52 5.91 -16.16
N SER A 117 -23.73 6.13 -17.23
CA SER A 117 -24.24 6.60 -18.53
C SER A 117 -25.31 5.67 -19.07
N ARG A 118 -25.06 4.34 -19.07
CA ARG A 118 -26.02 3.35 -19.55
C ARG A 118 -27.32 3.34 -18.74
N ILE A 119 -27.25 3.47 -17.42
CA ILE A 119 -28.44 3.56 -16.56
C ILE A 119 -29.21 4.84 -16.89
N GLN A 120 -28.52 5.98 -16.96
CA GLN A 120 -29.14 7.26 -17.25
C GLN A 120 -29.79 7.28 -18.64
N ASP A 121 -29.12 6.77 -19.67
CA ASP A 121 -29.64 6.69 -21.03
C ASP A 121 -30.87 5.76 -21.11
N ALA A 122 -30.86 4.63 -20.39
CA ALA A 122 -32.00 3.72 -20.32
C ALA A 122 -33.22 4.37 -19.62
N ASP A 123 -32.99 5.10 -18.53
CA ASP A 123 -34.04 5.83 -17.81
C ASP A 123 -34.63 6.94 -18.68
N PHE A 124 -33.80 7.70 -19.40
CA PHE A 124 -34.25 8.71 -20.37
C PHE A 124 -35.06 8.09 -21.50
N ALA A 125 -34.62 6.95 -22.04
CA ALA A 125 -35.35 6.26 -23.10
C ALA A 125 -36.72 5.77 -22.61
N ALA A 126 -36.81 5.23 -21.38
CA ALA A 126 -38.06 4.79 -20.77
C ALA A 126 -39.04 5.95 -20.53
N GLU A 127 -38.56 7.06 -19.97
CA GLU A 127 -39.37 8.26 -19.72
C GLU A 127 -39.88 8.87 -21.04
N THR A 128 -39.01 8.95 -22.05
CA THR A 128 -39.38 9.46 -23.39
C THR A 128 -40.43 8.56 -24.06
N ALA A 129 -40.30 7.23 -23.94
CA ALA A 129 -41.29 6.30 -24.45
C ALA A 129 -42.64 6.44 -23.73
N GLN A 130 -42.63 6.64 -22.41
CA GLN A 130 -43.83 6.84 -21.61
C GLN A 130 -44.51 8.18 -21.93
N LEU A 131 -43.74 9.25 -22.12
CA LEU A 131 -44.23 10.56 -22.57
C LEU A 131 -44.88 10.44 -23.95
N THR A 132 -44.20 9.80 -24.90
CA THR A 132 -44.70 9.60 -26.27
C THR A 132 -45.99 8.78 -26.26
N LYS A 133 -46.02 7.68 -25.49
CA LYS A 133 -47.23 6.86 -25.30
C LYS A 133 -48.39 7.68 -24.75
N SER A 134 -48.13 8.54 -23.76
CA SER A 134 -49.14 9.40 -23.15
C SER A 134 -49.68 10.44 -24.15
N GLN A 135 -48.81 11.04 -24.97
CA GLN A 135 -49.22 11.96 -26.04
C GLN A 135 -50.05 11.26 -27.11
N ILE A 136 -49.65 10.06 -27.56
CA ILE A 136 -50.43 9.27 -28.52
C ILE A 136 -51.80 8.91 -27.95
N LEU A 137 -51.88 8.50 -26.68
CA LEU A 137 -53.16 8.19 -26.03
C LEU A 137 -54.06 9.43 -25.92
N GLN A 138 -53.50 10.61 -25.65
CA GLN A 138 -54.25 11.86 -25.64
C GLN A 138 -54.80 12.21 -27.03
N GLN A 139 -53.97 12.12 -28.08
CA GLN A 139 -54.41 12.37 -29.46
C GLN A 139 -55.45 11.35 -29.93
N ALA A 140 -55.24 10.06 -29.63
CA ALA A 140 -56.20 9.00 -29.93
C ALA A 140 -57.51 9.18 -29.14
N GLY A 141 -57.44 9.58 -27.87
CA GLY A 141 -58.61 9.89 -27.05
C GLY A 141 -59.46 11.01 -27.66
N ILE A 142 -58.82 12.09 -28.12
CA ILE A 142 -59.51 13.20 -28.81
C ILE A 142 -60.14 12.74 -30.13
N ALA A 143 -59.42 11.94 -30.93
CA ALA A 143 -59.92 11.42 -32.21
C ALA A 143 -61.07 10.40 -32.02
N VAL A 144 -61.00 9.55 -31.00
CA VAL A 144 -62.07 8.62 -30.65
C VAL A 144 -63.28 9.39 -30.12
N LEU A 145 -63.08 10.42 -29.31
CA LEU A 145 -64.17 11.27 -28.82
C LEU A 145 -64.84 12.06 -29.96
N SER A 146 -64.07 12.57 -30.92
CA SER A 146 -64.64 13.26 -32.09
C SER A 146 -65.40 12.30 -32.99
N GLN A 147 -64.88 11.07 -33.22
CA GLN A 147 -65.58 10.03 -33.96
C GLN A 147 -66.87 9.59 -33.25
N ALA A 148 -66.82 9.38 -31.93
CA ALA A 148 -67.97 9.00 -31.11
C ALA A 148 -69.05 10.08 -31.07
N ASN A 149 -68.68 11.36 -31.17
CA ASN A 149 -69.64 12.48 -31.26
C ASN A 149 -70.22 12.65 -32.66
N ALA A 150 -69.50 12.26 -33.72
CA ALA A 150 -69.99 12.33 -35.10
C ALA A 150 -71.00 11.22 -35.45
N VAL A 151 -70.84 10.03 -34.86
CA VAL A 151 -71.71 8.86 -35.12
C VAL A 151 -73.20 9.13 -34.79
N PRO A 152 -73.58 9.71 -33.65
CA PRO A 152 -74.98 10.04 -33.34
C PRO A 152 -75.62 11.03 -34.32
N GLN A 153 -74.85 12.00 -34.81
CA GLN A 153 -75.36 12.97 -35.80
C GLN A 153 -75.62 12.33 -37.17
N ALA A 154 -74.78 11.39 -37.58
CA ALA A 154 -75.02 10.61 -38.79
C ALA A 154 -76.30 9.77 -38.70
N VAL A 155 -76.62 9.24 -37.52
CA VAL A 155 -77.87 8.47 -37.29
C VAL A 155 -79.11 9.37 -37.30
N LEU A 156 -79.03 10.59 -36.76
CA LEU A 156 -80.14 11.56 -36.82
C LEU A 156 -80.42 12.07 -38.25
N GLY A 157 -79.41 12.06 -39.14
CA GLY A 157 -79.61 12.31 -40.57
C GLY A 157 -80.34 11.20 -41.31
N LEU A 158 -80.41 9.97 -40.76
CA LEU A 158 -81.09 8.81 -41.34
C LEU A 158 -82.52 8.62 -40.81
N LEU A 159 -82.97 9.43 -39.85
CA LEU A 159 -84.31 9.39 -39.25
C LEU A 159 -85.20 10.59 -39.64
N GLN A 160 -84.74 11.45 -40.56
CA GLN A 160 -85.50 12.53 -41.18
C GLN A 160 -85.85 12.19 -42.63
#